data_AF-X1R2I8-F1
#
_entry.id   AF-X1R2I8-F1
#
_cell.length_a   1.000
_cell.length_b   1.000
_cell.length_c   1.000
_cell.angle_alpha   90.00
_cell.angle_beta   90.00
_cell.angle_gamma   90.00
#
_symmetry.space_group_name_H-M   'P 1'
#
loop_
_entity.id
_entity.type
_entity.pdbx_description
1 polymer ?
#
loop_
_entity_poly.entity_id
_entity_poly.type
_entity_poly.pdbx_seq_one_letter_code
_entity_poly.pdbx_strand_id
1 'polypeptide(L)'
;QRINNLMNQIKDQLNKERIRELLSSALASDNRDALGAIGHFNLNEALKGAQQIGGKEAQDKLIACLSAGTGENLLKQWFIHRNSLPEQVKLKVKELAKKMLIELGIYYSRARLGSATTGPTPINIVRPYTIGDNFENIDLEETIFHLLEKGKKLDHINYDDFFVYETAKGLRSLCFELDISGSMTGEKLAYMAICVTMLVYGMRKDEIAIAFFESDTHVLKELSKKVDLEKLADELLSVSAKGGTRLQSALEWAKKQFKEKSSSREKLNVLFTDAEIYDLQQSIETLR
;
A
#
# COMPACT_ATOMS: atom_id res chain seq x y z
N GLN A 1 0.41 16.49 -21.33
CA GLN A 1 0.28 17.54 -20.28
C GLN A 1 -0.49 18.77 -20.75
N ARG A 2 -0.18 19.37 -21.91
CA ARG A 2 -0.87 20.60 -22.41
C ARG A 2 -2.40 20.44 -22.55
N ILE A 3 -2.88 19.32 -23.09
CA ILE A 3 -4.33 19.08 -23.28
C ILE A 3 -5.06 18.81 -21.95
N ASN A 4 -4.45 18.08 -21.00
CA ASN A 4 -5.03 17.90 -19.66
C ASN A 4 -5.20 19.23 -18.92
N ASN A 5 -4.23 20.14 -19.05
CA ASN A 5 -4.33 21.46 -18.44
C ASN A 5 -5.44 22.31 -19.09
N LEU A 6 -5.59 22.23 -20.41
CA LEU A 6 -6.70 22.86 -21.14
C LEU A 6 -8.06 22.31 -20.68
N MET A 7 -8.19 21.00 -20.55
CA MET A 7 -9.41 20.35 -20.04
C MET A 7 -9.78 20.86 -18.64
N ASN A 8 -8.80 21.01 -17.75
CA ASN A 8 -9.02 21.56 -16.41
C ASN A 8 -9.46 23.04 -16.43
N GLN A 9 -8.97 23.83 -17.39
CA GLN A 9 -9.37 25.24 -17.55
C GLN A 9 -10.82 25.39 -18.03
N ILE A 10 -11.33 24.44 -18.79
CA ILE A 10 -12.71 24.45 -19.31
C ILE A 10 -13.66 23.54 -18.51
N LYS A 11 -13.24 23.05 -17.34
CA LYS A 11 -14.00 22.06 -16.54
C LYS A 11 -15.45 22.44 -16.29
N ASP A 12 -15.71 23.74 -16.07
CA ASP A 12 -17.05 24.25 -15.74
C ASP A 12 -17.98 24.29 -16.97
N GLN A 13 -17.41 24.12 -18.17
CA GLN A 13 -18.12 24.08 -19.45
C GLN A 13 -18.28 22.64 -19.99
N LEU A 14 -17.66 21.64 -19.34
CA LEU A 14 -17.63 20.25 -19.79
C LEU A 14 -18.84 19.47 -19.27
N ASN A 15 -20.02 19.76 -19.83
CA ASN A 15 -21.21 18.92 -19.63
C ASN A 15 -21.14 17.64 -20.50
N LYS A 16 -22.11 16.73 -20.32
CA LYS A 16 -22.16 15.44 -21.04
C LYS A 16 -22.18 15.59 -22.56
N GLU A 17 -22.89 16.59 -23.08
CA GLU A 17 -22.99 16.86 -24.51
C GLU A 17 -21.64 17.32 -25.07
N ARG A 18 -20.98 18.24 -24.36
CA ARG A 18 -19.68 18.77 -24.77
C ARG A 18 -18.60 17.69 -24.74
N ILE A 19 -18.63 16.79 -23.75
CA ILE A 19 -17.75 15.62 -23.71
C ILE A 19 -17.96 14.74 -24.95
N ARG A 20 -19.20 14.50 -25.36
CA ARG A 20 -19.51 13.72 -26.58
C ARG A 20 -19.03 14.41 -27.86
N GLU A 21 -19.20 15.72 -27.98
CA GLU A 21 -18.71 16.49 -29.13
C GLU A 21 -17.19 16.39 -29.25
N LEU A 22 -16.48 16.59 -28.13
CA LEU A 22 -15.03 16.46 -28.07
C LEU A 22 -14.56 15.03 -28.38
N LEU A 23 -15.27 14.00 -27.89
CA LEU A 23 -14.99 12.60 -28.22
C LEU A 23 -15.19 12.32 -29.71
N SER A 24 -16.28 12.80 -30.30
CA SER A 24 -16.56 12.62 -31.73
C SER A 24 -15.45 13.22 -32.58
N SER A 25 -15.06 14.46 -32.27
CA SER A 25 -13.96 15.15 -32.95
C SER A 25 -12.62 14.44 -32.76
N ALA A 26 -12.30 14.00 -31.53
CA ALA A 26 -11.07 13.29 -31.23
C ALA A 26 -10.98 11.91 -31.89
N LEU A 27 -12.10 11.17 -31.98
CA LEU A 27 -12.18 9.89 -32.69
C LEU A 27 -12.00 10.07 -34.20
N ALA A 28 -12.68 11.06 -34.79
CA ALA A 28 -12.62 11.36 -36.21
C ALA A 28 -11.23 11.82 -36.66
N SER A 29 -10.51 12.56 -35.80
CA SER A 29 -9.15 13.05 -36.06
C SER A 29 -8.04 12.11 -35.60
N ASP A 30 -8.37 10.93 -35.06
CA ASP A 30 -7.43 9.99 -34.43
C ASP A 30 -6.51 10.65 -33.38
N ASN A 31 -7.03 11.66 -32.67
CA ASN A 31 -6.25 12.42 -31.71
C ASN A 31 -6.18 11.67 -30.36
N ARG A 32 -5.15 10.82 -30.22
CA ARG A 32 -4.93 9.98 -29.03
C ARG A 32 -4.77 10.78 -27.74
N ASP A 33 -4.08 11.93 -27.80
CA ASP A 33 -3.87 12.77 -26.62
C ASP A 33 -5.18 13.38 -26.12
N ALA A 34 -6.06 13.80 -27.05
CA ALA A 34 -7.40 14.29 -26.71
C ALA A 34 -8.27 13.16 -26.14
N LEU A 35 -8.25 11.96 -26.72
CA LEU A 35 -8.96 10.80 -26.21
C LEU A 35 -8.52 10.46 -24.77
N GLY A 36 -7.21 10.38 -24.55
CA GLY A 36 -6.64 10.16 -23.21
C GLY A 36 -7.08 11.25 -22.23
N ALA A 37 -6.97 12.52 -22.61
CA ALA A 37 -7.36 13.65 -21.76
C ALA A 37 -8.84 13.64 -21.36
N ILE A 38 -9.74 13.31 -22.29
CA ILE A 38 -11.18 13.19 -22.01
C ILE A 38 -11.44 12.02 -21.05
N GLY A 39 -10.77 10.88 -21.27
CA GLY A 39 -10.85 9.72 -20.38
C GLY A 39 -10.33 10.00 -18.97
N HIS A 40 -9.26 10.78 -18.83
CA HIS A 40 -8.71 11.21 -17.54
C HIS A 40 -9.57 12.25 -16.82
N PHE A 41 -10.42 12.98 -17.55
CA PHE A 41 -11.33 13.95 -16.97
C PHE A 41 -12.59 13.29 -16.39
N ASN A 42 -13.24 12.43 -17.16
CA ASN A 42 -14.41 11.66 -16.72
C ASN A 42 -14.46 10.32 -17.44
N LEU A 43 -13.87 9.30 -16.81
CA LEU A 43 -13.71 7.97 -17.40
C LEU A 43 -15.04 7.32 -17.77
N ASN A 44 -16.06 7.46 -16.91
CA ASN A 44 -17.36 6.82 -17.13
C ASN A 44 -18.09 7.41 -18.35
N GLU A 45 -18.23 8.74 -18.39
CA GLU A 45 -18.91 9.41 -19.50
C GLU A 45 -18.10 9.26 -20.80
N ALA A 46 -16.77 9.24 -20.72
CA ALA A 46 -15.91 9.01 -21.88
C ALA A 46 -16.11 7.61 -22.49
N LEU A 47 -16.09 6.56 -21.67
CA LEU A 47 -16.30 5.18 -22.13
C LEU A 47 -17.71 4.93 -22.66
N LYS A 48 -18.72 5.54 -22.04
CA LYS A 48 -20.12 5.49 -22.52
C LYS A 48 -20.28 6.25 -23.84
N GLY A 49 -19.70 7.45 -23.93
CA GLY A 49 -19.71 8.27 -25.14
C GLY A 49 -19.03 7.57 -26.31
N ALA A 50 -17.83 7.01 -26.10
CA ALA A 50 -17.11 6.26 -27.13
C ALA A 50 -17.92 5.05 -27.63
N GLN A 51 -18.55 4.29 -26.73
CA GLN A 51 -19.42 3.18 -27.09
C GLN A 51 -20.64 3.62 -27.93
N GLN A 52 -21.23 4.79 -27.62
CA GLN A 52 -22.37 5.31 -28.36
C GLN A 52 -21.99 5.82 -29.76
N ILE A 53 -20.80 6.39 -29.91
CA ILE A 53 -20.35 6.99 -31.17
C ILE A 53 -19.83 5.94 -32.15
N GLY A 54 -18.98 5.02 -31.69
CA GLY A 54 -18.29 4.07 -32.57
C GLY A 54 -18.24 2.65 -32.02
N GLY A 55 -19.16 2.31 -31.10
CA GLY A 55 -19.26 0.97 -30.54
C GLY A 55 -18.02 0.53 -29.77
N LYS A 56 -17.81 -0.79 -29.76
CA LYS A 56 -16.72 -1.43 -29.03
C LYS A 56 -15.34 -0.99 -29.51
N GLU A 57 -15.17 -0.73 -30.79
CA GLU A 57 -13.91 -0.32 -31.38
C GLU A 57 -13.47 1.07 -30.86
N ALA A 58 -14.38 2.04 -30.85
CA ALA A 58 -14.11 3.35 -30.28
C ALA A 58 -13.82 3.29 -28.77
N GLN A 59 -14.52 2.41 -28.04
CA GLN A 59 -14.25 2.19 -26.61
C GLN A 59 -12.87 1.59 -26.37
N ASP A 60 -12.48 0.57 -27.13
CA ASP A 60 -11.15 -0.05 -27.04
C ASP A 60 -10.03 0.92 -27.43
N LYS A 61 -10.28 1.76 -28.43
CA LYS A 61 -9.37 2.84 -28.83
C LYS A 61 -9.18 3.87 -27.72
N LEU A 62 -10.26 4.30 -27.07
CA LEU A 62 -10.18 5.20 -25.91
C LEU A 62 -9.38 4.57 -24.76
N ILE A 63 -9.65 3.31 -24.43
CA ILE A 63 -8.95 2.56 -23.39
C ILE A 63 -7.44 2.51 -23.66
N ALA A 64 -7.03 2.23 -24.89
CA ALA A 64 -5.62 2.23 -25.28
C ALA A 64 -4.95 3.60 -25.06
N CYS A 65 -5.70 4.70 -25.23
CA CYS A 65 -5.22 6.06 -25.03
C CYS A 65 -5.16 6.49 -23.55
N LEU A 66 -5.76 5.74 -22.62
CA LEU A 66 -5.68 6.06 -21.18
C LEU A 66 -4.24 5.91 -20.62
N SER A 67 -3.38 5.16 -21.31
CA SER A 67 -1.95 5.09 -21.01
C SER A 67 -1.22 6.39 -21.33
N ALA A 68 -1.74 7.22 -22.24
CA ALA A 68 -1.20 8.52 -22.59
C ALA A 68 -1.64 9.56 -21.55
N GLY A 69 -0.80 9.83 -20.56
CA GLY A 69 -1.10 10.82 -19.52
C GLY A 69 -0.24 10.66 -18.27
N THR A 70 -0.55 11.47 -17.24
CA THR A 70 -0.02 11.25 -15.90
C THR A 70 -0.75 10.06 -15.30
N GLY A 71 -0.04 8.95 -15.07
CA GLY A 71 -0.62 7.69 -14.60
C GLY A 71 -1.55 7.81 -13.38
N GLU A 72 -1.30 8.80 -12.53
CA GLU A 72 -2.12 9.09 -11.35
C GLU A 72 -3.58 9.40 -11.69
N ASN A 73 -3.84 10.08 -12.80
CA ASN A 73 -5.19 10.44 -13.20
C ASN A 73 -6.02 9.20 -13.53
N LEU A 74 -5.42 8.21 -14.21
CA LEU A 74 -6.09 6.94 -14.49
C LEU A 74 -6.49 6.24 -13.18
N LEU A 75 -5.59 6.22 -12.19
CA LEU A 75 -5.85 5.60 -10.91
C LEU A 75 -6.96 6.32 -10.14
N LYS A 76 -6.93 7.65 -10.06
CA LYS A 76 -8.01 8.43 -9.45
C LYS A 76 -9.36 8.14 -10.11
N GLN A 77 -9.41 8.21 -11.44
CA GLN A 77 -10.62 7.93 -12.21
C GLN A 77 -11.11 6.49 -12.02
N TRP A 78 -10.20 5.52 -11.90
CA TRP A 78 -10.54 4.14 -11.55
C TRP A 78 -11.27 4.06 -10.22
N PHE A 79 -10.71 4.61 -9.14
CA PHE A 79 -11.32 4.58 -7.81
C PHE A 79 -12.66 5.32 -7.75
N ILE A 80 -12.84 6.38 -8.56
CA ILE A 80 -14.09 7.14 -8.64
C ILE A 80 -15.17 6.39 -9.43
N HIS A 81 -14.82 5.77 -10.57
CA HIS A 81 -15.81 5.34 -11.57
C HIS A 81 -15.98 3.83 -11.73
N ARG A 82 -15.07 2.98 -11.23
CA ARG A 82 -15.05 1.53 -11.49
C ARG A 82 -16.37 0.80 -11.21
N ASN A 83 -17.15 1.25 -10.22
CA ASN A 83 -18.42 0.63 -9.85
C ASN A 83 -19.54 0.90 -10.87
N SER A 84 -19.36 1.90 -11.71
CA SER A 84 -20.31 2.30 -12.75
C SER A 84 -19.95 1.76 -14.14
N LEU A 85 -18.82 1.03 -14.26
CA LEU A 85 -18.34 0.49 -15.53
C LEU A 85 -18.94 -0.90 -15.79
N PRO A 86 -19.29 -1.22 -17.05
CA PRO A 86 -19.64 -2.58 -17.45
C PRO A 86 -18.49 -3.56 -17.21
N GLU A 87 -18.78 -4.81 -16.83
CA GLU A 87 -17.76 -5.78 -16.37
C GLU A 87 -16.64 -6.02 -17.39
N GLN A 88 -16.97 -6.17 -18.67
CA GLN A 88 -15.95 -6.37 -19.73
C GLN A 88 -14.98 -5.18 -19.83
N VAL A 89 -15.48 -3.96 -19.66
CA VAL A 89 -14.69 -2.73 -19.74
C VAL A 89 -13.88 -2.55 -18.47
N LYS A 90 -14.51 -2.82 -17.32
CA LYS A 90 -13.90 -2.78 -16.00
C LYS A 90 -12.65 -3.65 -15.95
N LEU A 91 -12.69 -4.88 -16.47
CA LEU A 91 -11.52 -5.77 -16.52
C LEU A 91 -10.37 -5.16 -17.35
N LYS A 92 -10.66 -4.62 -18.53
CA LYS A 92 -9.64 -3.98 -19.39
C LYS A 92 -9.00 -2.77 -18.72
N VAL A 93 -9.83 -1.91 -18.12
CA VAL A 93 -9.34 -0.72 -17.41
C VAL A 93 -8.58 -1.11 -16.14
N LYS A 94 -9.01 -2.14 -15.40
CA LYS A 94 -8.31 -2.67 -14.22
C LYS A 94 -6.90 -3.13 -14.58
N GLU A 95 -6.75 -3.88 -15.66
CA GLU A 95 -5.43 -4.35 -16.12
C GLU A 95 -4.49 -3.19 -16.49
N LEU A 96 -5.01 -2.13 -17.11
CA LEU A 96 -4.22 -0.91 -17.37
C LEU A 96 -3.87 -0.17 -16.07
N ALA A 97 -4.84 -0.02 -15.16
CA ALA A 97 -4.64 0.60 -13.86
C ALA A 97 -3.58 -0.17 -13.04
N LYS A 98 -3.58 -1.51 -13.08
CA LYS A 98 -2.60 -2.37 -12.39
C LYS A 98 -1.19 -2.12 -12.88
N LYS A 99 -0.99 -2.13 -14.21
CA LYS A 99 0.32 -1.80 -14.82
C LYS A 99 0.77 -0.40 -14.42
N MET A 100 -0.12 0.58 -14.51
CA MET A 100 0.18 1.97 -14.15
C MET A 100 0.54 2.14 -12.67
N LEU A 101 -0.17 1.44 -11.78
CA LEU A 101 0.09 1.47 -10.34
C LEU A 101 1.49 0.96 -10.02
N ILE A 102 1.87 -0.17 -10.62
CA ILE A 102 3.20 -0.76 -10.45
C ILE A 102 4.29 0.16 -11.02
N GLU A 103 4.09 0.68 -12.23
CA GLU A 103 5.04 1.60 -12.88
C GLU A 103 5.27 2.87 -12.04
N LEU A 104 4.20 3.49 -11.54
CA LEU A 104 4.29 4.65 -10.66
C LEU A 104 4.94 4.33 -9.33
N GLY A 105 4.59 3.18 -8.72
CA GLY A 105 5.22 2.72 -7.49
C GLY A 105 6.73 2.57 -7.65
N ILE A 106 7.18 1.92 -8.73
CA ILE A 106 8.61 1.76 -9.06
C ILE A 106 9.27 3.12 -9.30
N TYR A 107 8.64 3.97 -10.11
CA TYR A 107 9.15 5.30 -10.44
C TYR A 107 9.36 6.15 -9.19
N TYR A 108 8.32 6.28 -8.35
CA TYR A 108 8.41 7.06 -7.12
C TYR A 108 9.37 6.46 -6.10
N SER A 109 9.44 5.13 -6.04
CA SER A 109 10.35 4.46 -5.12
C SER A 109 11.80 4.77 -5.48
N ARG A 110 12.16 4.67 -6.76
CA ARG A 110 13.50 5.04 -7.26
C ARG A 110 13.80 6.51 -7.04
N ALA A 111 12.82 7.38 -7.28
CA ALA A 111 13.00 8.83 -7.16
C ALA A 111 13.09 9.33 -5.71
N ARG A 112 12.41 8.68 -4.75
CA ARG A 112 12.25 9.18 -3.37
C ARG A 112 13.01 8.37 -2.32
N LEU A 113 13.10 7.05 -2.50
CA LEU A 113 13.76 6.14 -1.55
C LEU A 113 15.18 5.75 -2.02
N GLY A 114 15.51 6.02 -3.29
CA GLY A 114 16.79 5.65 -3.89
C GLY A 114 16.97 4.13 -3.96
N SER A 115 18.22 3.68 -4.10
CA SER A 115 18.55 2.28 -3.88
C SER A 115 18.64 2.05 -2.37
N ALA A 116 17.52 1.77 -1.71
CA ALA A 116 17.49 1.17 -0.37
C ALA A 116 18.01 -0.28 -0.43
N THR A 117 19.15 -0.49 -1.09
CA THR A 117 19.78 -1.77 -1.39
C THR A 117 20.49 -2.36 -0.18
N THR A 118 20.66 -1.59 0.88
CA THR A 118 21.24 -2.05 2.13
C THR A 118 20.14 -1.94 3.18
N GLY A 119 19.40 -3.03 3.39
CA GLY A 119 18.89 -3.26 4.74
C GLY A 119 20.09 -3.31 5.70
N PRO A 120 19.92 -3.02 6.99
CA PRO A 120 20.98 -3.22 7.97
C PRO A 120 21.73 -4.57 7.75
N THR A 121 23.04 -4.59 7.98
CA THR A 121 23.77 -5.86 8.03
C THR A 121 23.24 -6.68 9.20
N PRO A 122 23.15 -8.02 9.09
CA PRO A 122 22.88 -8.86 10.25
C PRO A 122 23.83 -8.49 11.39
N ILE A 123 23.27 -8.22 12.56
CA ILE A 123 24.06 -7.88 13.75
C ILE A 123 23.84 -8.98 14.77
N ASN A 124 24.92 -9.44 15.39
CA ASN A 124 24.81 -10.26 16.58
C ASN A 124 24.41 -9.35 17.73
N ILE A 125 23.32 -9.70 18.40
CA ILE A 125 22.82 -9.02 19.58
C ILE A 125 22.77 -10.00 20.74
N VAL A 126 22.84 -9.47 21.95
CA VAL A 126 22.71 -10.23 23.20
C VAL A 126 21.35 -9.90 23.81
N ARG A 127 20.56 -10.93 24.16
CA ARG A 127 19.26 -10.76 24.81
C ARG A 127 19.01 -11.81 25.90
N PRO A 128 18.06 -11.60 26.83
CA PRO A 128 17.68 -12.63 27.78
C PRO A 128 17.23 -13.91 27.10
N TYR A 129 17.61 -15.04 27.70
CA TYR A 129 17.25 -16.38 27.30
C TYR A 129 15.74 -16.59 27.42
N THR A 130 15.16 -17.25 26.42
CA THR A 130 13.77 -17.69 26.40
C THR A 130 13.73 -19.22 26.23
N ILE A 131 12.72 -19.86 26.83
CA ILE A 131 12.54 -21.31 26.73
C ILE A 131 12.42 -21.71 25.25
N GLY A 132 13.36 -22.52 24.78
CA GLY A 132 13.48 -22.95 23.38
C GLY A 132 14.71 -22.43 22.64
N ASP A 133 15.47 -21.49 23.24
CA ASP A 133 16.75 -21.05 22.69
C ASP A 133 17.84 -22.14 22.79
N ASN A 134 18.78 -22.15 21.84
CA ASN A 134 19.92 -23.07 21.88
C ASN A 134 20.93 -22.65 22.96
N PHE A 135 21.23 -23.54 23.89
CA PHE A 135 22.21 -23.34 24.96
C PHE A 135 23.63 -23.01 24.45
N GLU A 136 23.98 -23.44 23.23
CA GLU A 136 25.27 -23.11 22.61
C GLU A 136 25.44 -21.61 22.34
N ASN A 137 24.34 -20.87 22.28
CA ASN A 137 24.36 -19.44 22.04
C ASN A 137 24.48 -18.61 23.32
N ILE A 138 24.60 -19.23 24.51
CA ILE A 138 24.69 -18.49 25.77
C ILE A 138 25.95 -17.61 25.78
N ASP A 139 25.75 -16.32 26.01
CA ASP A 139 26.82 -15.38 26.33
C ASP A 139 27.13 -15.50 27.81
N LEU A 140 28.16 -16.30 28.14
CA LEU A 140 28.59 -16.51 29.51
C LEU A 140 29.13 -15.22 30.15
N GLU A 141 29.73 -14.33 29.37
CA GLU A 141 30.34 -13.11 29.90
C GLU A 141 29.25 -12.14 30.37
N GLU A 142 28.29 -11.82 29.50
CA GLU A 142 27.14 -10.97 29.85
C GLU A 142 26.27 -11.60 30.95
N THR A 143 26.07 -12.92 30.91
CA THR A 143 25.35 -13.65 31.98
C THR A 143 26.05 -13.50 33.33
N ILE A 144 27.38 -13.67 33.38
CA ILE A 144 28.15 -13.53 34.62
C ILE A 144 28.12 -12.08 35.11
N PHE A 145 28.32 -11.11 34.22
CA PHE A 145 28.23 -9.69 34.59
C PHE A 145 26.87 -9.33 35.17
N HIS A 146 25.79 -9.80 34.55
CA HIS A 146 24.43 -9.58 35.03
C HIS A 146 24.17 -10.20 36.41
N LEU A 147 24.64 -11.42 36.65
CA LEU A 147 24.51 -12.11 37.94
C LEU A 147 25.29 -11.39 39.05
N LEU A 148 26.49 -10.91 38.74
CA LEU A 148 27.32 -10.14 39.66
C LEU A 148 26.71 -8.77 39.97
N GLU A 149 26.22 -8.06 38.95
CA GLU A 149 25.57 -6.75 39.11
C GLU A 149 24.33 -6.85 40.01
N LYS A 150 23.53 -7.92 39.85
CA LYS A 150 22.37 -8.19 40.70
C LYS A 150 22.72 -8.79 42.06
N GLY A 151 23.99 -9.16 42.30
CA GLY A 151 24.41 -9.82 43.54
C GLY A 151 23.69 -11.13 43.83
N LYS A 152 23.26 -11.86 42.80
CA LYS A 152 22.50 -13.11 42.97
C LYS A 152 23.39 -14.22 43.54
N LYS A 153 22.84 -14.97 44.48
CA LYS A 153 23.43 -16.24 44.94
C LYS A 153 23.13 -17.34 43.92
N LEU A 154 24.01 -18.34 43.85
CA LEU A 154 23.87 -19.49 42.94
C LEU A 154 22.49 -20.17 43.04
N ASP A 155 21.95 -20.29 44.25
CA ASP A 155 20.65 -20.93 44.52
C ASP A 155 19.44 -20.11 44.04
N HIS A 156 19.66 -18.90 43.54
CA HIS A 156 18.61 -17.98 43.06
C HIS A 156 18.77 -17.61 41.58
N ILE A 157 19.58 -18.37 40.84
CA ILE A 157 19.75 -18.23 39.39
C ILE A 157 18.57 -18.91 38.69
N ASN A 158 17.90 -18.15 37.82
CA ASN A 158 16.78 -18.60 37.01
C ASN A 158 17.12 -18.49 35.52
N TYR A 159 16.29 -19.08 34.64
CA TYR A 159 16.50 -19.04 33.19
C TYR A 159 16.51 -17.62 32.60
N ASP A 160 15.78 -16.69 33.19
CA ASP A 160 15.73 -15.27 32.79
C ASP A 160 16.99 -14.47 33.17
N ASP A 161 17.93 -15.07 33.91
CA ASP A 161 19.24 -14.47 34.19
C ASP A 161 20.29 -14.77 33.12
N PHE A 162 20.02 -15.72 32.21
CA PHE A 162 20.93 -16.07 31.14
C PHE A 162 20.72 -15.17 29.93
N PHE A 163 21.81 -14.85 29.24
CA PHE A 163 21.81 -14.10 28.00
C PHE A 163 22.30 -14.98 26.85
N VAL A 164 21.72 -14.80 25.66
CA VAL A 164 22.07 -15.53 24.45
C VAL A 164 22.39 -14.58 23.30
N TYR A 165 23.36 -14.98 22.47
CA TYR A 165 23.61 -14.40 21.16
C TYR A 165 22.50 -14.79 20.20
N GLU A 166 21.88 -13.78 19.60
CA GLU A 166 20.98 -13.93 18.47
C GLU A 166 21.53 -13.11 17.30
N THR A 167 21.65 -13.73 16.13
CA THR A 167 21.87 -12.97 14.90
C THR A 167 20.55 -12.35 14.50
N ALA A 168 20.32 -11.10 14.92
CA ALA A 168 19.19 -10.34 14.44
C ALA A 168 19.38 -10.12 12.94
N LYS A 169 18.36 -10.51 12.15
CA LYS A 169 18.31 -10.12 10.74
C LYS A 169 18.41 -8.61 10.70
N GLY A 170 19.39 -8.08 9.99
CA GLY A 170 19.45 -6.65 9.72
C GLY A 170 18.37 -6.20 8.73
N LEU A 171 17.21 -6.83 8.73
CA LEU A 171 16.07 -6.40 7.94
C LEU A 171 15.09 -5.76 8.90
N ARG A 172 14.47 -4.66 8.52
CA ARG A 172 13.41 -4.06 9.32
C ARG A 172 12.16 -4.92 9.20
N SER A 173 11.33 -4.94 10.24
CA SER A 173 9.98 -5.46 10.13
C SER A 173 9.00 -4.30 10.08
N LEU A 174 8.15 -4.29 9.06
CA LEU A 174 7.19 -3.24 8.79
C LEU A 174 5.77 -3.79 8.82
N CYS A 175 4.83 -3.08 9.43
CA CYS A 175 3.40 -3.33 9.25
C CYS A 175 2.76 -2.10 8.60
N PHE A 176 2.08 -2.31 7.47
CA PHE A 176 1.26 -1.30 6.79
C PHE A 176 -0.22 -1.57 7.10
N GLU A 177 -0.84 -0.63 7.81
CA GLU A 177 -2.25 -0.64 8.17
C GLU A 177 -2.98 0.37 7.26
N LEU A 178 -3.87 -0.13 6.41
CA LEU A 178 -4.45 0.63 5.31
C LEU A 178 -5.92 0.92 5.58
N ASP A 179 -6.25 2.19 5.83
CA ASP A 179 -7.62 2.61 6.12
C ASP A 179 -8.49 2.51 4.87
N ILE A 180 -9.59 1.79 4.98
CA ILE A 180 -10.61 1.65 3.95
C ILE A 180 -11.98 2.10 4.45
N SER A 181 -12.02 2.99 5.44
CA SER A 181 -13.24 3.62 5.92
C SER A 181 -13.89 4.51 4.84
N GLY A 182 -15.12 4.95 5.11
CA GLY A 182 -15.96 5.66 4.13
C GLY A 182 -15.32 6.97 3.67
N SER A 183 -14.60 7.63 4.57
CA SER A 183 -13.89 8.90 4.33
C SER A 183 -12.75 8.75 3.31
N MET A 184 -12.20 7.54 3.14
CA MET A 184 -11.09 7.23 2.22
C MET A 184 -11.52 7.13 0.75
N THR A 185 -12.82 7.21 0.42
CA THR A 185 -13.35 7.03 -0.94
C THR A 185 -12.66 7.91 -1.99
N GLY A 186 -12.51 7.40 -3.22
CA GLY A 186 -12.05 8.16 -4.38
C GLY A 186 -10.54 8.37 -4.39
N GLU A 187 -10.09 9.63 -4.45
CA GLU A 187 -8.68 9.95 -4.65
C GLU A 187 -7.77 9.50 -3.50
N LYS A 188 -8.26 9.48 -2.26
CA LYS A 188 -7.45 9.08 -1.09
C LYS A 188 -7.03 7.61 -1.20
N LEU A 189 -7.96 6.70 -1.55
CA LEU A 189 -7.62 5.31 -1.86
C LEU A 189 -6.63 5.18 -3.04
N ALA A 190 -6.74 6.04 -4.06
CA ALA A 190 -5.80 6.04 -5.17
C ALA A 190 -4.37 6.41 -4.72
N TYR A 191 -4.22 7.47 -3.94
CA TYR A 191 -2.93 7.87 -3.39
C TYR A 191 -2.37 6.84 -2.41
N MET A 192 -3.21 6.27 -1.54
CA MET A 192 -2.82 5.18 -0.64
C MET A 192 -2.24 4.01 -1.45
N ALA A 193 -2.95 3.56 -2.49
CA ALA A 193 -2.46 2.47 -3.33
C ALA A 193 -1.08 2.77 -3.96
N ILE A 194 -0.89 3.99 -4.48
CA ILE A 194 0.39 4.43 -5.07
C ILE A 194 1.51 4.41 -4.00
N CYS A 195 1.26 5.02 -2.83
CA CYS A 195 2.24 5.11 -1.74
C CYS A 195 2.62 3.72 -1.20
N VAL A 196 1.64 2.85 -0.99
CA VAL A 196 1.88 1.48 -0.51
C VAL A 196 2.70 0.69 -1.54
N THR A 197 2.34 0.76 -2.82
CA THR A 197 3.09 0.09 -3.90
C THR A 197 4.54 0.61 -3.97
N MET A 198 4.73 1.92 -3.83
CA MET A 198 6.03 2.57 -3.76
C MET A 198 6.88 2.06 -2.58
N LEU A 199 6.32 2.06 -1.37
CA LEU A 199 7.02 1.63 -0.16
C LEU A 199 7.35 0.15 -0.22
N VAL A 200 6.39 -0.68 -0.63
CA VAL A 200 6.59 -2.13 -0.76
C VAL A 200 7.69 -2.45 -1.77
N TYR A 201 7.74 -1.76 -2.91
CA TYR A 201 8.81 -1.97 -3.88
C TYR A 201 10.18 -1.49 -3.36
N GLY A 202 10.21 -0.33 -2.69
CA GLY A 202 11.44 0.26 -2.14
C GLY A 202 12.01 -0.55 -0.98
N MET A 203 11.15 -1.10 -0.16
CA MET A 203 11.46 -1.84 1.05
C MET A 203 11.33 -3.36 0.85
N ARG A 204 11.36 -3.84 -0.41
CA ARG A 204 11.16 -5.26 -0.76
C ARG A 204 12.16 -6.24 -0.14
N LYS A 205 13.28 -5.74 0.42
CA LYS A 205 14.25 -6.53 1.18
C LYS A 205 13.83 -6.71 2.64
N ASP A 206 13.04 -5.79 3.18
CA ASP A 206 12.53 -5.82 4.54
C ASP A 206 11.36 -6.80 4.67
N GLU A 207 11.06 -7.22 5.91
CA GLU A 207 9.90 -8.04 6.21
C GLU A 207 8.67 -7.13 6.34
N ILE A 208 7.74 -7.17 5.38
CA ILE A 208 6.58 -6.26 5.34
C ILE A 208 5.30 -7.03 5.66
N ALA A 209 4.40 -6.56 6.49
CA ALA A 209 3.01 -7.04 6.58
C ALA A 209 2.05 -5.94 6.11
N ILE A 210 0.91 -6.33 5.57
CA ILE A 210 -0.09 -5.42 5.00
C ILE A 210 -1.47 -5.92 5.39
N ALA A 211 -2.30 -5.02 5.93
CA ALA A 211 -3.71 -5.27 6.16
C ALA A 211 -4.54 -4.03 5.83
N PHE A 212 -5.77 -4.25 5.34
CA PHE A 212 -6.79 -3.21 5.36
C PHE A 212 -7.47 -3.19 6.72
N PHE A 213 -7.95 -2.02 7.15
CA PHE A 213 -8.80 -1.92 8.32
C PHE A 213 -9.97 -0.97 8.10
N GLU A 214 -11.06 -1.28 8.79
CA GLU A 214 -12.26 -0.46 8.94
C GLU A 214 -12.84 -0.79 10.32
N SER A 215 -14.01 -1.40 10.42
CA SER A 215 -14.54 -2.05 11.62
C SER A 215 -13.82 -3.34 12.02
N ASP A 216 -13.11 -4.00 11.09
CA ASP A 216 -12.30 -5.19 11.32
C ASP A 216 -11.00 -5.13 10.48
N THR A 217 -10.07 -6.04 10.72
CA THR A 217 -8.77 -6.13 10.03
C THR A 217 -8.79 -7.22 8.96
N HIS A 218 -8.52 -6.84 7.72
CA HIS A 218 -8.43 -7.77 6.58
C HIS A 218 -6.97 -7.94 6.18
N VAL A 219 -6.41 -9.12 6.46
CA VAL A 219 -4.99 -9.40 6.23
C VAL A 219 -4.72 -9.67 4.74
N LEU A 220 -3.87 -8.84 4.12
CA LEU A 220 -3.42 -9.03 2.74
C LEU A 220 -2.16 -9.90 2.73
N LYS A 221 -1.25 -9.60 3.64
CA LYS A 221 0.07 -10.22 3.69
C LYS A 221 0.61 -10.18 5.12
N GLU A 222 1.07 -11.34 5.60
CA GLU A 222 1.71 -11.47 6.91
C GLU A 222 3.23 -11.37 6.79
N LEU A 223 3.94 -10.99 7.86
CA LEU A 223 5.41 -10.81 7.84
C LEU A 223 6.15 -12.02 7.25
N SER A 224 5.71 -13.24 7.58
CA SER A 224 6.32 -14.50 7.15
C SER A 224 6.22 -14.81 5.65
N LYS A 225 5.36 -14.11 4.89
CA LYS A 225 5.15 -14.38 3.46
C LYS A 225 6.07 -13.53 2.58
N LYS A 226 6.25 -13.87 1.31
CA LYS A 226 6.87 -12.93 0.34
C LYS A 226 5.80 -12.02 -0.25
N VAL A 227 6.19 -10.80 -0.61
CA VAL A 227 5.28 -9.90 -1.32
C VAL A 227 5.35 -10.20 -2.82
N ASP A 228 4.18 -10.41 -3.41
CA ASP A 228 3.97 -10.38 -4.85
C ASP A 228 3.33 -9.02 -5.20
N LEU A 229 4.05 -8.21 -5.97
CA LEU A 229 3.64 -6.85 -6.29
C LEU A 229 2.43 -6.82 -7.24
N GLU A 230 2.31 -7.80 -8.14
CA GLU A 230 1.16 -7.91 -9.05
C GLU A 230 -0.10 -8.26 -8.27
N LYS A 231 0.01 -9.25 -7.37
CA LYS A 231 -1.11 -9.62 -6.49
C LYS A 231 -1.51 -8.45 -5.58
N LEU A 232 -0.54 -7.77 -4.97
CA LEU A 232 -0.81 -6.61 -4.13
C LEU A 232 -1.52 -5.49 -4.91
N ALA A 233 -1.05 -5.17 -6.11
CA ALA A 233 -1.66 -4.16 -6.96
C ALA A 233 -3.11 -4.53 -7.32
N ASP A 234 -3.39 -5.82 -7.58
CA ASP A 234 -4.74 -6.28 -7.86
C ASP A 234 -5.69 -6.13 -6.66
N GLU A 235 -5.23 -6.49 -5.46
CA GLU A 235 -5.97 -6.33 -4.20
C GLU A 235 -6.24 -4.85 -3.90
N LEU A 236 -5.21 -3.99 -4.01
CA LEU A 236 -5.33 -2.54 -3.81
C LEU A 236 -6.33 -1.90 -4.78
N LEU A 237 -6.35 -2.31 -6.05
CA LEU A 237 -7.30 -1.77 -7.03
C LEU A 237 -8.74 -2.25 -6.83
N SER A 238 -8.91 -3.39 -6.16
CA SER A 238 -10.22 -4.00 -5.90
C SER A 238 -10.85 -3.48 -4.60
N VAL A 239 -10.06 -2.89 -3.71
CA VAL A 239 -10.54 -2.43 -2.41
C VAL A 239 -11.57 -1.30 -2.55
N SER A 240 -12.64 -1.39 -1.78
CA SER A 240 -13.69 -0.37 -1.71
C SER A 240 -13.83 0.14 -0.29
N ALA A 241 -14.11 1.44 -0.17
CA ALA A 241 -14.39 2.06 1.11
C ALA A 241 -15.62 1.40 1.76
N LYS A 242 -15.54 1.15 3.07
CA LYS A 242 -16.57 0.56 3.93
C LYS A 242 -16.91 1.51 5.08
N GLY A 243 -18.01 1.26 5.79
CA GLY A 243 -18.38 2.09 6.95
C GLY A 243 -17.54 1.77 8.19
N GLY A 244 -17.20 2.79 8.98
CA GLY A 244 -16.53 2.65 10.28
C GLY A 244 -15.00 2.73 10.21
N THR A 245 -14.39 3.14 11.32
CA THR A 245 -12.93 3.27 11.49
C THR A 245 -12.55 2.84 12.92
N ARG A 246 -12.14 1.57 13.08
CA ARG A 246 -11.66 0.99 14.34
C ARG A 246 -10.18 0.65 14.20
N LEU A 247 -9.35 1.51 14.76
CA LEU A 247 -7.90 1.37 14.69
C LEU A 247 -7.37 0.29 15.65
N GLN A 248 -8.05 0.03 16.77
CA GLN A 248 -7.55 -0.89 17.80
C GLN A 248 -7.26 -2.29 17.24
N SER A 249 -8.18 -2.86 16.45
CA SER A 249 -8.00 -4.21 15.90
C SER A 249 -6.81 -4.31 14.94
N ALA A 250 -6.54 -3.24 14.18
CA ALA A 250 -5.39 -3.18 13.28
C ALA A 250 -4.08 -3.15 14.08
N LEU A 251 -4.02 -2.33 15.13
CA LEU A 251 -2.85 -2.22 16.01
C LEU A 251 -2.59 -3.51 16.79
N GLU A 252 -3.62 -4.17 17.29
CA GLU A 252 -3.51 -5.48 17.95
C GLU A 252 -2.96 -6.53 16.98
N TRP A 253 -3.44 -6.52 15.73
CA TRP A 253 -2.91 -7.39 14.68
C TRP A 253 -1.44 -7.09 14.38
N ALA A 254 -1.03 -5.83 14.21
CA ALA A 254 0.37 -5.47 13.97
C ALA A 254 1.27 -5.84 15.15
N LYS A 255 0.82 -5.59 16.39
CA LYS A 255 1.51 -6.02 17.62
C LYS A 255 1.73 -7.53 17.64
N LYS A 256 0.73 -8.31 17.22
CA LYS A 256 0.84 -9.77 17.06
C LYS A 256 1.86 -10.16 15.99
N GLN A 257 1.83 -9.51 14.81
CA GLN A 257 2.84 -9.75 13.77
C GLN A 257 4.26 -9.51 14.31
N PHE A 258 4.48 -8.36 14.98
CA PHE A 258 5.78 -8.00 15.52
C PHE A 258 6.26 -8.88 16.68
N LYS A 259 5.34 -9.45 17.47
CA LYS A 259 5.68 -10.32 18.60
C LYS A 259 5.95 -11.75 18.14
N GLU A 260 5.14 -12.27 17.24
CA GLU A 260 5.15 -13.69 16.89
C GLU A 260 5.95 -14.01 15.61
N LYS A 261 6.14 -13.04 14.72
CA LYS A 261 6.66 -13.30 13.36
C LYS A 261 7.89 -12.47 12.98
N SER A 262 8.29 -11.52 13.83
CA SER A 262 9.47 -10.67 13.60
C SER A 262 10.60 -11.04 14.55
N SER A 263 11.78 -11.33 13.99
CA SER A 263 13.05 -11.37 14.73
C SER A 263 13.83 -10.05 14.61
N SER A 264 13.31 -9.06 13.87
CA SER A 264 13.96 -7.76 13.74
C SER A 264 13.87 -6.93 15.01
N ARG A 265 14.96 -6.22 15.32
CA ARG A 265 14.99 -5.18 16.36
C ARG A 265 14.29 -3.90 15.89
N GLU A 266 14.36 -3.60 14.60
CA GLU A 266 13.77 -2.39 14.03
C GLU A 266 12.37 -2.69 13.51
N LYS A 267 11.36 -2.22 14.26
CA LYS A 267 9.95 -2.41 13.95
C LYS A 267 9.32 -1.06 13.61
N LEU A 268 8.73 -0.96 12.43
CA LEU A 268 8.04 0.25 11.98
C LEU A 268 6.56 -0.07 11.72
N ASN A 269 5.67 0.53 12.51
CA ASN A 269 4.24 0.51 12.21
C ASN A 269 3.86 1.76 11.42
N VAL A 270 3.18 1.60 10.30
CA VAL A 270 2.81 2.70 9.40
C VAL A 270 1.33 2.62 9.10
N LEU A 271 0.62 3.66 9.52
CA LEU A 271 -0.81 3.82 9.33
C LEU A 271 -1.10 4.76 8.16
N PHE A 272 -1.91 4.31 7.21
CA PHE A 272 -2.45 5.12 6.11
C PHE A 272 -3.91 5.45 6.40
N THR A 273 -4.20 6.68 6.84
CA THR A 273 -5.55 7.14 7.21
C THR A 273 -5.70 8.63 6.96
N ASP A 274 -6.93 9.12 6.85
CA ASP A 274 -7.25 10.55 6.93
C ASP A 274 -7.57 11.04 8.35
N ALA A 275 -7.35 10.17 9.34
CA ALA A 275 -7.45 10.42 10.77
C ALA A 275 -8.87 10.69 11.30
N GLU A 276 -9.92 10.32 10.56
CA GLU A 276 -11.29 10.23 11.08
C GLU A 276 -11.46 8.94 11.90
N ILE A 277 -10.78 8.86 13.05
CA ILE A 277 -10.70 7.67 13.91
C ILE A 277 -11.65 7.79 15.11
N TYR A 278 -12.50 6.78 15.32
CA TYR A 278 -13.50 6.80 16.40
C TYR A 278 -12.96 6.33 17.77
N ASP A 279 -11.90 5.52 17.79
CA ASP A 279 -11.35 4.82 18.97
C ASP A 279 -9.91 5.22 19.31
N LEU A 280 -9.51 6.45 18.96
CA LEU A 280 -8.13 6.92 19.07
C LEU A 280 -7.56 6.80 20.50
N GLN A 281 -8.35 7.13 21.53
CA GLN A 281 -7.90 7.11 22.92
C GLN A 281 -7.53 5.70 23.40
N GLN A 282 -8.32 4.68 23.01
CA GLN A 282 -8.06 3.27 23.31
C GLN A 282 -6.87 2.75 22.50
N SER A 283 -6.79 3.16 21.23
CA SER A 283 -5.70 2.78 20.32
C SER A 283 -4.31 3.24 20.78
N ILE A 284 -4.22 4.39 21.45
CA ILE A 284 -2.95 4.90 22.01
C ILE A 284 -2.41 3.98 23.10
N GLU A 285 -3.27 3.30 23.88
CA GLU A 285 -2.82 2.35 24.90
C GLU A 285 -2.18 1.11 24.28
N THR A 286 -2.65 0.66 23.11
CA THR A 286 -2.08 -0.50 22.39
C THR A 286 -0.66 -0.23 21.87
N LEU A 287 -0.35 1.03 21.55
CA LEU A 287 0.96 1.50 21.08
C LEU A 287 2.00 1.66 22.20
N ARG A 288 1.58 1.74 23.46
CA ARG A 288 2.47 1.72 24.63
C ARG A 288 2.91 0.29 24.97
#